data_AF-A0A1G3MBZ7-F1
#
_entry.id   AF-A0A1G3MBZ7-F1
#
_cell.length_a   1.000
_cell.length_b   1.000
_cell.length_c   1.000
_cell.angle_alpha   90.00
_cell.angle_beta   90.00
_cell.angle_gamma   90.00
#
_symmetry.space_group_name_H-M   'P 1'
#
loop_
_entity.id
_entity.type
_entity.pdbx_description
1 polymer ?
#
loop_
_entity_poly.entity_id
_entity_poly.type
_entity_poly.pdbx_seq_one_letter_code
_entity_poly.pdbx_strand_id
1 'polypeptide(L)'
;MLYVSLLALTYSATAQETAPFTAPAAGLKATGSPTPAEAGVVPRAFRNIELGMEMDEVKTILAADGIFSYRGDPDVSLLPRPNESLIEVSGLSYVRRAFFQFYEGKLFVMIFALNEKEMDHYSVFTSLSTKYGKPGSLSPSESVWADA
;
A
#
# COMPACT_ATOMS: atom_id res chain seq x y z
N MET A 1 -16.00 7.27 24.43
CA MET A 1 -16.86 6.36 25.23
C MET A 1 -17.93 5.82 24.28
N LEU A 2 -18.15 4.50 24.31
CA LEU A 2 -18.93 3.65 23.38
C LEU A 2 -20.29 4.20 22.90
N TYR A 3 -20.70 3.77 21.69
CA TYR A 3 -22.02 3.22 21.27
C TYR A 3 -21.98 3.08 19.71
N VAL A 4 -22.59 2.14 18.96
CA VAL A 4 -23.39 0.95 19.26
C VAL A 4 -23.63 0.16 17.94
N SER A 5 -23.82 -1.14 18.10
CA SER A 5 -24.56 -2.15 17.32
C SER A 5 -24.74 -2.06 15.79
N LEU A 6 -24.25 -3.14 15.19
CA LEU A 6 -24.57 -3.74 13.89
C LEU A 6 -26.05 -4.19 13.82
N LEU A 7 -26.80 -3.71 12.81
CA LEU A 7 -28.08 -4.31 12.41
C LEU A 7 -27.84 -5.15 11.14
N ALA A 8 -28.00 -6.46 11.26
CA ALA A 8 -28.01 -7.37 10.14
C ALA A 8 -29.29 -7.15 9.32
N LEU A 9 -29.17 -7.02 8.00
CA LEU A 9 -30.28 -7.27 7.10
C LEU A 9 -29.88 -8.25 6.01
N THR A 10 -30.78 -9.21 5.87
CA THR A 10 -30.72 -10.47 5.17
C THR A 10 -30.64 -10.37 3.65
N TYR A 11 -29.89 -11.34 3.12
CA TYR A 11 -29.78 -11.84 1.76
C TYR A 11 -31.09 -11.90 0.95
N SER A 12 -31.00 -11.67 -0.37
CA SER A 12 -31.84 -12.36 -1.35
C SER A 12 -31.12 -12.41 -2.71
N ALA A 13 -30.71 -13.62 -3.07
CA ALA A 13 -30.16 -13.98 -4.36
C ALA A 13 -31.29 -14.22 -5.37
N THR A 14 -31.10 -13.75 -6.60
CA THR A 14 -31.86 -14.22 -7.76
C THR A 14 -30.90 -14.88 -8.74
N ALA A 15 -31.14 -16.17 -8.96
CA ALA A 15 -30.45 -17.02 -9.92
C ALA A 15 -30.76 -16.59 -11.36
N GLN A 16 -29.78 -16.78 -12.25
CA GLN A 16 -30.08 -16.95 -13.67
C GLN A 16 -29.14 -18.01 -14.27
N GLU A 17 -29.79 -19.07 -14.74
CA GLU A 17 -29.25 -20.23 -15.42
C GLU A 17 -29.29 -19.99 -16.94
N THR A 18 -28.18 -20.16 -17.66
CA THR A 18 -28.21 -20.49 -19.09
C THR A 18 -26.87 -21.07 -19.59
N ALA A 19 -27.02 -22.26 -20.21
CA ALA A 19 -26.21 -22.91 -21.25
C ALA A 19 -24.90 -23.63 -20.87
N PRO A 20 -24.76 -24.93 -21.23
CA PRO A 20 -23.53 -25.70 -21.00
C PRO A 20 -22.49 -25.35 -22.07
N PHE A 21 -21.42 -24.68 -21.67
CA PHE A 21 -20.21 -24.56 -22.47
C PHE A 21 -19.35 -25.82 -22.28
N THR A 22 -19.42 -26.74 -23.24
CA THR A 22 -18.50 -27.88 -23.33
C THR A 22 -17.17 -27.40 -23.89
N ALA A 23 -16.19 -27.15 -23.01
CA ALA A 23 -14.81 -26.91 -23.40
C ALA A 23 -14.04 -28.25 -23.55
N PRO A 24 -13.21 -28.43 -24.58
CA PRO A 24 -12.39 -29.62 -24.74
C PRO A 24 -11.29 -29.68 -23.68
N ALA A 25 -11.10 -30.87 -23.11
CA ALA A 25 -10.04 -31.20 -22.17
C ALA A 25 -8.66 -31.04 -22.82
N ALA A 26 -7.99 -29.92 -22.53
CA ALA A 26 -6.56 -29.76 -22.70
C ALA A 26 -5.94 -29.63 -21.30
N GLY A 27 -5.15 -30.63 -20.92
CA GLY A 27 -4.54 -30.73 -19.61
C GLY A 27 -3.64 -29.52 -19.31
N LEU A 28 -4.05 -28.74 -18.32
CA LEU A 28 -3.17 -27.87 -17.57
C LEU A 28 -2.83 -28.59 -16.27
N LYS A 29 -1.56 -29.00 -16.17
CA LYS A 29 -0.96 -29.40 -14.89
C LYS A 29 -1.15 -28.24 -13.92
N ALA A 30 -2.04 -28.42 -12.94
CA ALA A 30 -2.09 -27.62 -11.74
C ALA A 30 -0.81 -27.91 -10.94
N THR A 31 0.23 -27.13 -11.16
CA THR A 31 1.40 -27.06 -10.28
C THR A 31 1.51 -25.62 -9.83
N GLY A 32 1.14 -25.38 -8.58
CA GLY A 32 1.19 -24.08 -7.95
C GLY A 32 -0.03 -23.82 -7.07
N SER A 33 -0.27 -24.68 -6.07
CA SER A 33 -0.97 -24.20 -4.87
C SER A 33 -0.16 -23.01 -4.34
N PRO A 34 -0.74 -21.82 -4.08
CA PRO A 34 -0.02 -20.80 -3.35
C PRO A 34 0.21 -21.37 -1.95
N THR A 35 1.45 -21.77 -1.69
CA THR A 35 1.95 -22.04 -0.35
C THR A 35 1.52 -20.86 0.52
N PRO A 36 0.77 -21.07 1.62
CA PRO A 36 0.44 -20.01 2.54
C PRO A 36 1.75 -19.36 2.99
N ALA A 37 1.93 -18.09 2.60
CA ALA A 37 3.07 -17.30 2.97
C ALA A 37 3.25 -17.38 4.49
N GLU A 38 4.43 -17.85 4.90
CA GLU A 38 4.98 -17.69 6.24
C GLU A 38 4.67 -16.27 6.72
N ALA A 39 4.17 -16.11 7.95
CA ALA A 39 3.72 -14.84 8.51
C ALA A 39 4.78 -13.74 8.25
N GLY A 40 4.50 -12.90 7.26
CA GLY A 40 5.52 -12.22 6.49
C GLY A 40 5.97 -10.93 7.15
N VAL A 41 7.28 -10.81 7.39
CA VAL A 41 7.90 -9.55 7.83
C VAL A 41 7.53 -8.44 6.85
N VAL A 42 6.84 -7.41 7.34
CA VAL A 42 6.52 -6.22 6.53
C VAL A 42 7.81 -5.45 6.28
N PRO A 43 8.19 -5.18 5.02
CA PRO A 43 9.43 -4.48 4.73
C PRO A 43 9.36 -3.04 5.24
N ARG A 44 10.44 -2.61 5.87
CA ARG A 44 10.65 -1.23 6.32
C ARG A 44 11.19 -0.32 5.22
N ALA A 45 11.42 -0.89 4.04
CA ALA A 45 12.04 -0.25 2.89
C ALA A 45 11.05 -0.13 1.72
N PHE A 46 11.07 1.01 1.03
CA PHE A 46 10.47 1.19 -0.29
C PHE A 46 11.48 1.83 -1.22
N ARG A 47 11.87 1.12 -2.29
CA ARG A 47 12.83 1.60 -3.30
C ARG A 47 14.11 2.19 -2.69
N ASN A 48 14.68 1.46 -1.74
CA ASN A 48 15.90 1.79 -0.98
C ASN A 48 15.74 2.95 0.02
N ILE A 49 14.53 3.49 0.20
CA ILE A 49 14.20 4.42 1.28
C ILE A 49 13.68 3.60 2.47
N GLU A 50 14.35 3.69 3.61
CA GLU A 50 14.02 2.94 4.82
C GLU A 50 13.56 3.84 5.96
N LEU A 51 12.62 3.34 6.77
CA LEU A 51 12.27 3.98 8.04
C LEU A 51 13.53 4.12 8.91
N GLY A 52 13.72 5.30 9.49
CA GLY A 52 14.89 5.67 10.30
C GLY A 52 16.05 6.30 9.53
N MET A 53 15.95 6.45 8.20
CA MET A 53 16.95 7.21 7.42
C MET A 53 16.94 8.70 7.77
N GLU A 54 18.10 9.33 7.60
CA GLU A 54 18.26 10.77 7.74
C GLU A 54 17.66 11.50 6.54
N MET A 55 17.25 12.75 6.74
CA MET A 55 16.63 13.57 5.69
C MET A 55 17.51 13.70 4.44
N ASP A 56 18.81 13.95 4.59
CA ASP A 56 19.72 14.16 3.45
C ASP A 56 19.95 12.88 2.62
N GLU A 57 19.90 11.72 3.27
CA GLU A 57 19.97 10.42 2.59
C GLU A 57 18.71 10.20 1.74
N VAL A 58 17.52 10.47 2.32
CA VAL A 58 16.25 10.37 1.60
C VAL A 58 16.23 11.32 0.40
N LYS A 59 16.69 12.57 0.55
CA LYS A 59 16.80 13.53 -0.56
C LYS A 59 17.69 13.02 -1.70
N THR A 60 18.81 12.39 -1.36
CA THR A 60 19.75 11.81 -2.33
C THR A 60 19.10 10.67 -3.12
N ILE A 61 18.39 9.78 -2.43
CA ILE A 61 17.68 8.66 -3.07
C ILE A 61 16.53 9.17 -3.95
N LEU A 62 15.75 10.15 -3.48
CA LEU A 62 14.67 10.77 -4.24
C LEU A 62 15.17 11.45 -5.52
N ALA A 63 16.34 12.08 -5.48
CA ALA A 63 16.96 12.70 -6.66
C ALA A 63 17.43 11.66 -7.69
N ALA A 64 17.83 10.47 -7.23
CA ALA A 64 18.27 9.37 -8.09
C ALA A 64 17.10 8.52 -8.62
N ASP A 65 15.95 8.54 -7.96
CA ASP A 65 14.80 7.70 -8.33
C ASP A 65 13.98 8.30 -9.47
N GLY A 66 13.87 7.55 -10.58
CA GLY A 66 13.12 7.97 -11.76
C GLY A 66 11.59 8.00 -11.62
N ILE A 67 10.99 7.53 -10.53
CA ILE A 67 9.52 7.64 -10.32
C ILE A 67 9.11 8.92 -9.58
N PHE A 68 10.05 9.62 -8.96
CA PHE A 68 9.79 10.84 -8.20
C PHE A 68 10.31 12.06 -8.97
N SER A 69 9.47 13.08 -9.12
CA SER A 69 9.87 14.36 -9.70
C SER A 69 10.49 15.24 -8.61
N TYR A 70 11.66 14.85 -8.14
CA TYR A 70 12.42 15.60 -7.14
C TYR A 70 13.32 16.63 -7.83
N ARG A 71 13.09 17.93 -7.59
CA ARG A 71 13.81 19.03 -8.28
C ARG A 71 14.82 19.78 -7.39
N GLY A 72 15.04 19.36 -6.16
CA GLY A 72 15.83 20.09 -5.18
C GLY A 72 15.13 20.12 -3.83
N ASP A 73 15.55 21.01 -2.92
CA ASP A 73 14.98 21.08 -1.57
C ASP A 73 13.46 21.28 -1.68
N PRO A 74 12.66 20.25 -1.33
CA PRO A 74 11.21 20.27 -1.48
C PRO A 74 10.65 21.28 -0.47
N ASP A 75 9.37 21.60 -0.59
CA ASP A 75 8.68 22.47 0.35
C ASP A 75 8.72 21.86 1.78
N VAL A 76 9.77 22.17 2.53
CA VAL A 76 9.99 21.74 3.91
C VAL A 76 9.04 22.50 4.81
N SER A 77 7.83 21.97 4.92
CA SER A 77 6.86 22.49 5.85
C SER A 77 7.27 22.05 7.26
N LEU A 78 7.70 23.02 8.07
CA LEU A 78 7.79 22.83 9.51
C LEU A 78 6.36 22.65 10.01
N LEU A 79 6.04 21.45 10.49
CA LEU A 79 4.71 21.20 11.05
C LEU A 79 4.58 22.01 12.36
N PRO A 80 3.35 22.28 12.84
CA PRO A 80 3.11 23.07 14.05
C PRO A 80 3.76 22.47 15.31
N ARG A 81 4.14 21.20 15.25
CA ARG A 81 4.88 20.52 16.31
C ARG A 81 6.38 20.70 16.10
N PRO A 82 7.12 21.12 17.14
CA PRO A 82 8.57 21.23 17.06
C PRO A 82 9.19 19.88 16.68
N ASN A 83 10.23 19.91 15.84
CA ASN A 83 11.00 18.75 15.37
C ASN A 83 10.29 17.82 14.37
N GLU A 84 9.17 18.26 13.79
CA GLU A 84 8.53 17.56 12.67
C GLU A 84 8.78 18.28 11.34
N SER A 85 9.36 17.54 10.38
CA SER A 85 9.61 18.02 9.02
C SER A 85 8.92 17.11 8.01
N LEU A 86 8.53 17.68 6.87
CA LEU A 86 7.85 16.97 5.80
C LEU A 86 8.53 17.25 4.45
N ILE A 87 8.82 16.19 3.71
CA ILE A 87 9.15 16.27 2.28
C ILE A 87 7.93 15.83 1.48
N GLU A 88 7.42 16.72 0.64
CA GLU A 88 6.39 16.41 -0.36
C GLU A 88 7.04 16.31 -1.75
N VAL A 89 6.73 15.25 -2.49
CA VAL A 89 7.23 15.06 -3.86
C VAL A 89 6.14 14.53 -4.78
N SER A 90 6.10 15.05 -6.01
CA SER A 90 5.21 14.55 -7.06
C SER A 90 5.77 13.26 -7.64
N GLY A 91 4.91 12.26 -7.88
CA GLY A 91 5.31 11.04 -8.59
C GLY A 91 4.96 11.13 -10.08
N LEU A 92 5.62 10.29 -10.89
CA LEU A 92 5.54 10.31 -12.36
C LEU A 92 4.72 9.15 -12.97
N SER A 93 4.24 8.20 -12.17
CA SER A 93 3.50 7.01 -12.64
C SER A 93 2.46 6.56 -11.61
N TYR A 94 2.59 5.34 -11.08
CA TYR A 94 1.63 4.71 -10.18
C TYR A 94 1.55 5.37 -8.81
N VAL A 95 2.59 6.15 -8.45
CA VAL A 95 2.54 7.11 -7.35
C VAL A 95 2.23 8.47 -7.95
N ARG A 96 1.15 9.10 -7.49
CA ARG A 96 0.79 10.48 -7.83
C ARG A 96 1.55 11.47 -6.96
N ARG A 97 1.69 11.17 -5.68
CA ARG A 97 2.38 12.01 -4.70
C ARG A 97 2.90 11.17 -3.55
N ALA A 98 4.05 11.54 -2.99
CA ALA A 98 4.58 10.92 -1.80
C ALA A 98 4.90 11.97 -0.74
N PHE A 99 4.74 11.56 0.51
CA PHE A 99 5.01 12.34 1.70
C PHE A 99 5.96 11.55 2.60
N PHE A 100 7.08 12.18 2.97
CA PHE A 100 8.08 11.61 3.85
C PHE A 100 8.15 12.48 5.09
N GLN A 101 7.68 11.94 6.22
CA GLN A 101 7.62 12.67 7.49
C GLN A 101 8.78 12.28 8.38
N PHE A 102 9.43 13.29 8.95
CA PHE A 102 10.58 13.16 9.82
C PHE A 102 10.24 13.60 11.23
N TYR A 103 10.74 12.86 12.21
CA TYR A 103 10.66 13.18 13.63
C TYR A 103 12.06 13.05 14.21
N GLU A 104 12.56 14.10 14.86
CA GLU A 104 13.95 14.15 15.37
C GLU A 104 15.00 13.83 14.30
N GLY A 105 14.77 14.28 13.05
CA GLY A 105 15.66 14.06 11.91
C GLY A 105 15.51 12.69 11.22
N LYS A 106 14.73 11.79 11.80
CA LYS A 106 14.56 10.41 11.31
C LYS A 106 13.25 10.22 10.57
N LEU A 107 13.29 9.55 9.43
CA LEU A 107 12.10 9.19 8.67
C LEU A 107 11.23 8.22 9.50
N PHE A 108 10.02 8.63 9.88
CA PHE A 108 9.13 7.79 10.69
C PHE A 108 7.88 7.33 9.92
N VAL A 109 7.44 8.07 8.90
CA VAL A 109 6.27 7.72 8.10
C VAL A 109 6.51 8.03 6.62
N MET A 110 6.10 7.09 5.77
CA MET A 110 6.02 7.25 4.33
C MET A 110 4.57 7.09 3.89
N ILE A 111 4.02 8.05 3.17
CA ILE A 111 2.66 7.99 2.63
C ILE A 111 2.74 8.14 1.11
N PHE A 112 2.21 7.15 0.39
CA PHE A 112 2.15 7.17 -1.07
C PHE A 112 0.69 7.31 -1.51
N ALA A 113 0.36 8.47 -2.06
CA ALA A 113 -0.91 8.67 -2.75
C ALA A 113 -0.79 8.05 -4.15
N LEU A 114 -1.52 6.96 -4.38
CA LEU A 114 -1.49 6.24 -5.64
C LEU A 114 -2.25 7.00 -6.73
N ASN A 115 -1.89 6.71 -7.98
CA ASN A 115 -2.61 7.20 -9.15
C ASN A 115 -3.77 6.23 -9.48
N GLU A 116 -4.99 6.59 -9.08
CA GLU A 116 -6.19 5.77 -9.29
C GLU A 116 -6.53 5.49 -10.75
N LYS A 117 -5.94 6.23 -11.71
CA LYS A 117 -6.08 5.93 -13.15
C LYS A 117 -5.18 4.78 -13.61
N GLU A 118 -4.06 4.58 -12.93
CA GLU A 118 -3.10 3.50 -13.24
C GLU A 118 -3.29 2.29 -12.34
N MET A 119 -3.84 2.48 -11.14
CA MET A 119 -3.86 1.45 -10.11
C MET A 119 -5.17 1.46 -9.33
N ASP A 120 -5.89 0.34 -9.33
CA ASP A 120 -7.13 0.17 -8.60
C ASP A 120 -6.91 -0.46 -7.22
N HIS A 121 -7.86 -0.23 -6.31
CA HIS A 121 -7.80 -0.73 -4.94
C HIS A 121 -7.69 -2.26 -4.87
N TYR A 122 -8.42 -2.99 -5.72
CA TYR A 122 -8.44 -4.46 -5.68
C TYR A 122 -7.07 -5.04 -6.05
N SER A 123 -6.43 -4.50 -7.08
CA SER A 123 -5.09 -4.91 -7.49
C SER A 123 -4.04 -4.66 -6.40
N VAL A 124 -4.08 -3.50 -5.75
CA VAL A 124 -3.18 -3.17 -4.63
C VAL A 124 -3.41 -4.13 -3.46
N PHE A 125 -4.66 -4.25 -3.02
CA PHE A 125 -5.04 -5.11 -1.90
C PHE A 125 -4.63 -6.56 -2.13
N THR A 126 -4.91 -7.09 -3.32
CA THR A 126 -4.60 -8.49 -3.67
C THR A 126 -3.09 -8.71 -3.75
N SER A 127 -2.34 -7.75 -4.30
CA SER A 127 -0.88 -7.83 -4.39
C SER A 127 -0.23 -7.82 -3.01
N LEU A 128 -0.65 -6.91 -2.13
CA LEU A 128 -0.17 -6.85 -0.75
C LEU A 128 -0.57 -8.09 0.05
N SER A 129 -1.80 -8.56 -0.12
CA SER A 129 -2.29 -9.78 0.56
C SER A 129 -1.56 -11.04 0.11
N THR A 130 -1.21 -11.11 -1.18
CA THR A 130 -0.41 -12.22 -1.74
C THR A 130 1.01 -12.18 -1.19
N LYS A 131 1.59 -10.98 -1.05
CA LYS A 131 2.98 -10.80 -0.63
C LYS A 131 3.19 -10.95 0.88
N TYR A 132 2.28 -10.43 1.69
CA TYR A 132 2.43 -10.34 3.16
C TYR A 132 1.41 -11.18 3.93
N GLY A 133 0.52 -11.90 3.24
CA GLY A 133 -0.59 -12.60 3.86
C GLY A 133 -1.77 -11.69 4.17
N LYS A 134 -2.73 -12.19 4.95
CA LYS A 134 -3.93 -11.43 5.31
C LYS A 134 -3.58 -10.24 6.22
N PRO A 135 -4.24 -9.08 6.06
CA PRO A 135 -4.06 -7.97 6.99
C PRO A 135 -4.52 -8.37 8.39
N GLY A 136 -3.86 -7.84 9.42
CA GLY A 136 -4.24 -8.01 10.83
C GLY A 136 -5.52 -7.26 11.19
N SER A 137 -5.82 -6.17 10.47
CA SER A 137 -7.09 -5.43 10.56
C SER A 137 -7.60 -5.05 9.18
N LEU A 138 -8.90 -5.20 8.95
CA LEU A 138 -9.57 -4.86 7.69
C LEU A 138 -10.89 -4.14 7.98
N SER A 139 -11.05 -2.96 7.41
CA SER A 139 -12.29 -2.19 7.41
C SER A 139 -12.56 -1.64 6.00
N PRO A 140 -13.76 -1.12 5.72
CA PRO A 140 -14.04 -0.42 4.45
C PRO A 140 -13.12 0.78 4.20
N SER A 141 -12.50 1.33 5.25
CA SER A 141 -11.65 2.53 5.17
C SER A 141 -10.16 2.22 5.15
N GLU A 142 -9.73 1.05 5.64
CA GLU A 142 -8.30 0.72 5.75
C GLU A 142 -8.02 -0.79 5.82
N SER A 143 -6.81 -1.18 5.41
CA SER A 143 -6.25 -2.51 5.61
C SER A 143 -4.87 -2.38 6.24
N VAL A 144 -4.61 -3.09 7.33
CA VAL A 144 -3.39 -2.93 8.12
C VAL A 144 -2.60 -4.23 8.17
N TRP A 145 -1.32 -4.15 7.78
CA TRP A 145 -0.31 -5.18 8.02
C TRP A 145 0.68 -4.62 9.05
N ALA A 146 0.93 -5.39 10.10
CA ALA A 146 1.86 -5.03 11.17
C ALA A 146 2.85 -6.17 11.38
N ASP A 147 4.09 -5.83 11.75
CA ASP A 147 5.02 -6.77 12.35
C ASP A 147 4.60 -7.11 13.79
N ALA A 148 5.11 -8.24 14.29
CA ALA A 148 4.83 -8.74 15.64
C ALA A 148 5.76 -8.10 16.69
#